data_AF-A0A358QQU4-F1
#
_entry.id   AF-A0A358QQU4-F1
#
_cell.length_a   1.000
_cell.length_b   1.000
_cell.length_c   1.000
_cell.angle_alpha   90.00
_cell.angle_beta   90.00
_cell.angle_gamma   90.00
#
_symmetry.space_group_name_H-M   'P 1'
#
loop_
_entity.id
_entity.type
_entity.pdbx_description
1 polymer ?
#
loop_
_entity_poly.entity_id
_entity_poly.type
_entity_poly.pdbx_seq_one_letter_code
_entity_poly.pdbx_strand_id
1 'polypeptide(L)'
;MMLEELRKYEKSQFEAVSGHIREQQQKGSFPTAFALPLGVQYELTASCNLKCLHCYNDSGGPGKKTTLQLSDWLRITRELIDSGGVFNIILSGGEPLLIGEGLFEIMDLFAADGTPITLISNGFLLDEGWISSLSRYKDLTLRLSIDGSTEELHDGLRQVPGSFARVVRAAGLCSGAGIPFDISTCVTPESLGSLEEMVRLAQGLGARGLGLEMVLFSGRAVKNRQLALNREQQELLAQKYVALKGKYSLPLGYGTGYYAVQYHLSGHPCKNLVIRPDGDVRLTCSAPFIVGNVQRESIADIWRKKAVTAWRHPQVVRFLEGVDQVTAEYDGRANHWDKDILL
;
A
#
# COMPACT_ATOMS: atom_id res chain seq x y z
N MET A 1 15.80 -0.04 -22.95
CA MET A 1 15.70 -1.49 -23.34
C MET A 1 15.30 -2.39 -22.16
N MET A 2 16.00 -2.33 -21.02
CA MET A 2 15.74 -3.19 -19.83
C MET A 2 14.35 -3.01 -19.20
N LEU A 3 13.82 -1.78 -19.14
CA LEU A 3 12.48 -1.53 -18.56
C LEU A 3 11.37 -2.22 -19.36
N GLU A 4 11.47 -2.24 -20.68
CA GLU A 4 10.52 -2.94 -21.54
C GLU A 4 10.62 -4.46 -21.37
N GLU A 5 11.82 -4.99 -21.18
CA GLU A 5 12.04 -6.42 -20.90
C GLU A 5 11.44 -6.82 -19.55
N LEU A 6 11.62 -6.02 -18.51
CA LEU A 6 10.98 -6.24 -17.21
C LEU A 6 9.45 -6.23 -17.33
N ARG A 7 8.87 -5.23 -18.02
CA ARG A 7 7.42 -5.18 -18.25
C ARG A 7 6.92 -6.40 -19.03
N LYS A 8 7.68 -6.86 -20.04
CA LYS A 8 7.36 -8.09 -20.80
C LYS A 8 7.43 -9.33 -19.91
N TYR A 9 8.44 -9.41 -19.03
CA TYR A 9 8.58 -10.51 -18.08
C TYR A 9 7.45 -10.51 -17.05
N GLU A 10 7.11 -9.37 -16.47
CA GLU A 10 5.96 -9.22 -15.55
C GLU A 10 4.67 -9.67 -16.25
N LYS A 11 4.44 -9.19 -17.47
CA LYS A 11 3.28 -9.59 -18.29
C LYS A 11 3.24 -11.11 -18.50
N SER A 12 4.36 -11.76 -18.82
CA SER A 12 4.39 -13.21 -19.03
C SER A 12 4.15 -14.01 -17.75
N GLN A 13 4.65 -13.53 -16.60
CA GLN A 13 4.32 -14.12 -15.30
C GLN A 13 2.82 -13.99 -15.01
N PHE A 14 2.21 -12.83 -15.29
CA PHE A 14 0.78 -12.65 -15.12
C PHE A 14 -0.03 -13.56 -16.04
N GLU A 15 0.36 -13.70 -17.31
CA GLU A 15 -0.28 -14.61 -18.26
C GLU A 15 -0.23 -16.06 -17.80
N ALA A 16 0.92 -16.52 -17.28
CA ALA A 16 1.08 -17.86 -16.73
C ALA A 16 0.16 -18.12 -15.53
N VAL A 17 0.12 -17.19 -14.57
CA VAL A 17 -0.80 -17.25 -13.42
C VAL A 17 -2.26 -17.25 -13.89
N SER A 18 -2.59 -16.41 -14.88
CA SER A 18 -3.93 -16.35 -15.47
C SER A 18 -4.35 -17.67 -16.10
N GLY A 19 -3.43 -18.30 -16.85
CA GLY A 19 -3.65 -19.61 -17.47
C GLY A 19 -3.96 -20.66 -16.41
N HIS A 20 -3.15 -20.70 -15.34
CA HIS A 20 -3.38 -21.61 -14.22
C HIS A 20 -4.72 -21.36 -13.51
N ILE A 21 -5.08 -20.09 -13.23
CA ILE A 21 -6.37 -19.76 -12.62
C ILE A 21 -7.53 -20.25 -13.48
N ARG A 22 -7.49 -20.02 -14.81
CA ARG A 22 -8.54 -20.49 -15.73
C ARG A 22 -8.64 -22.02 -15.74
N GLU A 23 -7.51 -22.71 -15.72
CA GLU A 23 -7.46 -24.17 -15.62
C GLU A 23 -8.12 -24.65 -14.31
N GLN A 24 -7.79 -24.03 -13.17
CA GLN A 24 -8.41 -24.38 -11.88
C GLN A 24 -9.90 -24.03 -11.83
N GLN A 25 -10.33 -22.95 -12.47
CA GLN A 25 -11.75 -22.59 -12.63
C GLN A 25 -12.52 -23.64 -13.45
N GLN A 26 -11.93 -24.11 -14.55
CA GLN A 26 -12.52 -25.19 -15.37
C GLN A 26 -12.65 -26.50 -14.58
N LYS A 27 -11.70 -26.78 -13.68
CA LYS A 27 -11.73 -27.93 -12.75
C LYS A 27 -12.64 -27.71 -11.53
N GLY A 28 -13.29 -26.55 -11.40
CA GLY A 28 -14.11 -26.20 -10.23
C GLY A 28 -13.33 -26.02 -8.92
N SER A 29 -12.00 -25.99 -8.98
CA SER A 29 -11.10 -25.87 -7.82
C SER A 29 -10.77 -24.41 -7.47
N PHE A 30 -11.20 -23.46 -8.30
CA PHE A 30 -11.02 -22.01 -8.06
C PHE A 30 -12.29 -21.25 -8.45
N PRO A 31 -12.77 -20.28 -7.65
CA PRO A 31 -14.01 -19.59 -7.95
C PRO A 31 -13.88 -18.60 -9.10
N THR A 32 -14.97 -18.39 -9.84
CA THR A 32 -15.07 -17.37 -10.91
C THR A 32 -15.36 -15.97 -10.37
N ALA A 33 -15.91 -15.88 -9.15
CA ALA A 33 -16.12 -14.64 -8.41
C ALA A 33 -15.96 -14.90 -6.90
N PHE A 34 -15.51 -13.89 -6.16
CA PHE A 34 -15.38 -13.96 -4.70
C PHE A 34 -16.59 -13.28 -4.05
N ALA A 35 -17.11 -13.88 -2.97
CA ALA A 35 -18.23 -13.33 -2.22
C ALA A 35 -17.86 -12.09 -1.37
N LEU A 36 -16.56 -11.89 -1.15
CA LEU A 36 -15.92 -10.80 -0.41
C LEU A 36 -14.59 -10.41 -1.08
N PRO A 37 -14.03 -9.22 -0.79
CA PRO A 37 -12.66 -8.90 -1.18
C PRO A 37 -11.65 -9.88 -0.56
N LEU A 38 -10.54 -10.14 -1.24
CA LEU A 38 -9.46 -10.94 -0.67
C LEU A 38 -8.73 -10.20 0.45
N GLY A 39 -8.60 -8.89 0.36
CA GLY A 39 -8.01 -8.07 1.40
C GLY A 39 -8.65 -6.70 1.46
N VAL A 40 -8.55 -6.07 2.62
CA VAL A 40 -9.06 -4.70 2.80
C VAL A 40 -8.00 -3.87 3.48
N GLN A 41 -7.80 -2.66 2.98
CA GLN A 41 -6.97 -1.66 3.62
C GLN A 41 -7.84 -0.69 4.39
N TYR A 42 -7.63 -0.59 5.69
CA TYR A 42 -8.22 0.44 6.53
C TYR A 42 -7.24 1.60 6.60
N GLU A 43 -7.66 2.75 6.09
CA GLU A 43 -7.03 4.02 6.41
C GLU A 43 -7.72 4.57 7.65
N LEU A 44 -7.16 4.30 8.83
CA LEU A 44 -7.83 4.48 10.12
C LEU A 44 -8.03 5.94 10.52
N THR A 45 -7.11 6.81 10.09
CA THR A 45 -7.15 8.24 10.37
C THR A 45 -6.57 9.03 9.21
N ALA A 46 -6.97 10.30 9.07
CA ALA A 46 -6.32 11.23 8.16
C ALA A 46 -5.06 11.88 8.79
N SER A 47 -4.89 11.80 10.11
CA SER A 47 -3.83 12.48 10.85
C SER A 47 -2.48 11.77 10.70
N CYS A 48 -1.39 12.52 10.57
CA CYS A 48 -0.03 11.98 10.55
C CYS A 48 0.92 12.92 11.27
N ASN A 49 1.91 12.35 11.97
CA ASN A 49 2.97 13.08 12.65
C ASN A 49 4.11 13.52 11.72
N LEU A 50 4.11 13.07 10.45
CA LEU A 50 5.06 13.47 9.42
C LEU A 50 4.39 14.31 8.32
N LYS A 51 5.20 14.95 7.46
CA LYS A 51 4.75 15.82 6.36
C LYS A 51 5.40 15.47 5.02
N CYS A 52 5.55 14.17 4.75
CA CYS A 52 6.30 13.66 3.59
C CYS A 52 5.87 14.31 2.27
N LEU A 53 6.84 14.66 1.43
CA LEU A 53 6.60 15.32 0.14
C LEU A 53 5.89 14.41 -0.88
N HIS A 54 6.12 13.10 -0.79
CA HIS A 54 5.55 12.08 -1.69
C HIS A 54 4.22 11.49 -1.20
N CYS A 55 3.61 12.01 -0.13
CA CYS A 55 2.45 11.38 0.50
C CYS A 55 1.23 11.33 -0.44
N TYR A 56 0.88 10.12 -0.90
CA TYR A 56 -0.25 9.91 -1.80
C TYR A 56 -1.59 10.32 -1.18
N ASN A 57 -1.75 10.10 0.12
CA ASN A 57 -3.02 10.38 0.81
C ASN A 57 -3.15 11.86 1.21
N ASP A 58 -2.06 12.64 1.14
CA ASP A 58 -1.95 13.98 1.73
C ASP A 58 -2.38 14.00 3.21
N SER A 59 -1.95 12.99 3.98
CA SER A 59 -2.26 12.84 5.40
C SER A 59 -1.81 14.06 6.21
N GLY A 60 -2.67 14.54 7.12
CA GLY A 60 -2.46 15.79 7.87
C GLY A 60 -2.63 17.06 7.04
N GLY A 61 -3.02 16.94 5.76
CA GLY A 61 -3.26 18.07 4.86
C GLY A 61 -4.60 18.77 5.11
N PRO A 62 -4.77 20.01 4.58
CA PRO A 62 -6.01 20.76 4.72
C PRO A 62 -7.23 20.01 4.16
N GLY A 63 -8.34 20.02 4.90
CA GLY A 63 -9.60 19.45 4.44
C GLY A 63 -9.69 17.92 4.50
N LYS A 64 -8.63 17.21 4.91
CA LYS A 64 -8.71 15.78 5.22
C LYS A 64 -9.46 15.59 6.53
N LYS A 65 -10.40 14.65 6.55
CA LYS A 65 -11.31 14.42 7.67
C LYS A 65 -11.21 12.99 8.15
N THR A 66 -11.18 12.82 9.47
CA THR A 66 -11.50 11.56 10.14
C THR A 66 -12.91 11.73 10.70
N THR A 67 -13.91 11.11 10.06
CA THR A 67 -15.29 11.17 10.56
C THR A 67 -15.70 9.86 11.22
N LEU A 68 -15.16 8.73 10.75
CA LEU A 68 -15.31 7.45 11.43
C LEU A 68 -14.65 7.49 12.81
N GLN A 69 -15.41 7.10 13.82
CA GLN A 69 -14.91 6.90 15.17
C GLN A 69 -14.42 5.46 15.35
N LEU A 70 -13.72 5.19 16.45
CA LEU A 70 -13.30 3.83 16.80
C LEU A 70 -14.49 2.86 16.81
N SER A 71 -15.64 3.27 17.35
CA SER A 71 -16.87 2.45 17.35
C SER A 71 -17.33 2.06 15.95
N ASP A 72 -17.14 2.93 14.96
CA ASP A 72 -17.44 2.61 13.56
C ASP A 72 -16.49 1.54 13.04
N TRP A 73 -15.18 1.72 13.24
CA TRP A 73 -14.18 0.73 12.83
C TRP A 73 -14.45 -0.64 13.46
N LEU A 74 -14.74 -0.70 14.75
CA LEU A 74 -15.07 -1.96 15.43
C LEU A 74 -16.35 -2.60 14.87
N ARG A 75 -17.38 -1.80 14.57
CA ARG A 75 -18.60 -2.29 13.91
C ARG A 75 -18.29 -2.85 12.52
N ILE A 76 -17.58 -2.09 11.70
CA ILE A 76 -17.20 -2.45 10.34
C ILE A 76 -16.35 -3.74 10.32
N THR A 77 -15.41 -3.88 11.26
CA THR A 77 -14.59 -5.09 11.43
C THR A 77 -15.46 -6.30 11.75
N ARG A 78 -16.40 -6.18 12.71
CA ARG A 78 -17.32 -7.29 13.05
C ARG A 78 -18.20 -7.67 11.86
N GLU A 79 -18.78 -6.70 11.16
CA GLU A 79 -19.59 -6.96 9.96
C GLU A 79 -18.79 -7.70 8.87
N LEU A 80 -17.50 -7.37 8.70
CA LEU A 80 -16.62 -8.03 7.74
C LEU A 80 -16.32 -9.48 8.13
N ILE A 81 -15.98 -9.70 9.40
CA ILE A 81 -15.70 -11.03 9.97
C ILE A 81 -16.96 -11.91 9.90
N ASP A 82 -18.11 -11.41 10.36
CA ASP A 82 -19.39 -12.12 10.34
C ASP A 82 -19.84 -12.49 8.91
N SER A 83 -19.38 -11.75 7.91
CA SER A 83 -19.66 -12.03 6.49
C SER A 83 -18.76 -13.12 5.89
N GLY A 84 -17.75 -13.59 6.63
CA GLY A 84 -16.81 -14.64 6.22
C GLY A 84 -15.33 -14.26 6.27
N GLY A 85 -14.98 -13.06 6.75
CA GLY A 85 -13.59 -12.62 6.91
C GLY A 85 -12.87 -12.32 5.59
N VAL A 86 -11.59 -11.99 5.69
CA VAL A 86 -10.71 -11.68 4.55
C VAL A 86 -9.35 -12.36 4.72
N PHE A 87 -8.60 -12.56 3.63
CA PHE A 87 -7.31 -13.22 3.69
C PHE A 87 -6.20 -12.37 4.33
N ASN A 88 -6.37 -11.05 4.34
CA ASN A 88 -5.43 -10.12 4.97
C ASN A 88 -6.11 -8.77 5.20
N ILE A 89 -5.85 -8.17 6.37
CA ILE A 89 -6.18 -6.78 6.63
C ILE A 89 -4.90 -5.93 6.59
N ILE A 90 -4.98 -4.76 5.94
CA ILE A 90 -3.91 -3.77 5.95
C ILE A 90 -4.37 -2.60 6.81
N LEU A 91 -3.71 -2.39 7.95
CA LEU A 91 -3.95 -1.24 8.82
C LEU A 91 -2.95 -0.13 8.47
N SER A 92 -3.48 1.04 8.15
CA SER A 92 -2.73 2.18 7.61
C SER A 92 -3.50 3.47 7.89
N GLY A 93 -3.27 4.50 7.08
CA GLY A 93 -4.08 5.71 7.04
C GLY A 93 -3.60 6.72 8.05
N GLY A 94 -3.23 7.88 7.52
CA GLY A 94 -2.41 8.78 8.29
C GLY A 94 -1.21 8.01 8.83
N GLU A 95 -0.94 8.17 10.12
CA GLU A 95 -0.18 7.21 10.89
C GLU A 95 -1.14 6.44 11.82
N PRO A 96 -1.31 5.11 11.65
CA PRO A 96 -2.26 4.34 12.45
C PRO A 96 -1.92 4.32 13.94
N LEU A 97 -0.65 4.48 14.33
CA LEU A 97 -0.27 4.54 15.75
C LEU A 97 -0.87 5.75 16.49
N LEU A 98 -1.36 6.77 15.77
CA LEU A 98 -2.00 7.95 16.38
C LEU A 98 -3.40 7.67 16.94
N ILE A 99 -4.04 6.55 16.60
CA ILE A 99 -5.32 6.18 17.22
C ILE A 99 -5.16 5.43 18.56
N GLY A 100 -3.91 5.22 19.01
CA GLY A 100 -3.59 4.68 20.33
C GLY A 100 -4.16 3.27 20.57
N GLU A 101 -4.71 3.05 21.77
CA GLU A 101 -5.30 1.76 22.17
C GLU A 101 -6.39 1.26 21.22
N GLY A 102 -7.09 2.16 20.53
CA GLY A 102 -8.09 1.78 19.53
C GLY A 102 -7.51 0.97 18.37
N LEU A 103 -6.21 1.11 18.06
CA LEU A 103 -5.55 0.24 17.09
C LEU A 103 -5.55 -1.22 17.56
N PHE A 104 -5.23 -1.43 18.84
CA PHE A 104 -5.20 -2.76 19.41
C PHE A 104 -6.59 -3.38 19.51
N GLU A 105 -7.63 -2.62 19.84
CA GLU A 105 -9.01 -3.14 19.84
C GLU A 105 -9.43 -3.67 18.45
N ILE A 106 -9.01 -3.00 17.38
CA ILE A 106 -9.27 -3.45 16.00
C ILE A 106 -8.43 -4.69 15.68
N MET A 107 -7.14 -4.69 16.04
CA MET A 107 -6.25 -5.82 15.80
C MET A 107 -6.67 -7.07 16.56
N ASP A 108 -7.17 -6.93 17.80
CA ASP A 108 -7.66 -8.04 18.62
C ASP A 108 -8.84 -8.76 17.95
N LEU A 109 -9.73 -8.04 17.25
CA LEU A 109 -10.83 -8.64 16.47
C LEU A 109 -10.30 -9.49 15.30
N PHE A 110 -9.37 -8.96 14.51
CA PHE A 110 -8.78 -9.70 13.38
C PHE A 110 -7.94 -10.88 13.84
N ALA A 111 -7.19 -10.73 14.93
CA ALA A 111 -6.40 -11.80 15.52
C ALA A 111 -7.27 -12.93 16.06
N ALA A 112 -8.43 -12.61 16.66
CA ALA A 112 -9.39 -13.61 17.14
C ALA A 112 -10.05 -14.41 15.99
N ASP A 113 -10.29 -13.77 14.85
CA ASP A 113 -10.77 -14.41 13.61
C ASP A 113 -9.66 -15.23 12.90
N GLY A 114 -8.39 -14.97 13.22
CA GLY A 114 -7.24 -15.55 12.52
C GLY A 114 -6.92 -14.87 11.20
N THR A 115 -7.47 -13.67 10.96
CA THR A 115 -7.12 -12.83 9.81
C THR A 115 -5.71 -12.25 10.00
N PRO A 116 -4.74 -12.52 9.09
CA PRO A 116 -3.41 -11.93 9.13
C PRO A 116 -3.45 -10.40 9.03
N ILE A 117 -2.55 -9.74 9.76
CA ILE A 117 -2.51 -8.27 9.87
C ILE A 117 -1.21 -7.75 9.26
N THR A 118 -1.35 -6.85 8.28
CA THR A 118 -0.26 -6.00 7.82
C THR A 118 -0.43 -4.60 8.42
N LEU A 119 0.50 -4.15 9.27
CA LEU A 119 0.48 -2.80 9.82
C LEU A 119 1.53 -1.93 9.10
N ILE A 120 1.08 -0.93 8.35
CA ILE A 120 1.95 0.04 7.66
C ILE A 120 2.19 1.22 8.60
N SER A 121 3.45 1.52 8.90
CA SER A 121 3.82 2.64 9.76
C SER A 121 5.03 3.39 9.22
N ASN A 122 5.09 4.69 9.53
CA ASN A 122 6.29 5.49 9.35
C ASN A 122 7.38 5.18 10.40
N GLY A 123 7.06 4.41 11.43
CA GLY A 123 7.97 3.91 12.46
C GLY A 123 8.47 4.96 13.45
N PHE A 124 8.07 6.22 13.32
CA PHE A 124 8.54 7.31 14.17
C PHE A 124 8.15 7.12 15.65
N LEU A 125 6.95 6.59 15.88
CA LEU A 125 6.37 6.38 17.21
C LEU A 125 6.64 4.99 17.79
N LEU A 126 7.24 4.07 17.01
CA LEU A 126 7.48 2.69 17.45
C LEU A 126 8.66 2.64 18.43
N ASP A 127 8.32 2.63 19.72
CA ASP A 127 9.24 2.40 20.82
C ASP A 127 9.08 1.00 21.44
N GLU A 128 9.80 0.74 22.53
CA GLU A 128 9.76 -0.55 23.24
C GLU A 128 8.35 -0.88 23.74
N GLY A 129 7.57 0.11 24.15
CA GLY A 129 6.19 -0.09 24.60
C GLY A 129 5.31 -0.58 23.46
N TRP A 130 5.37 0.11 22.32
CA TRP A 130 4.65 -0.33 21.11
C TRP A 130 5.07 -1.73 20.66
N ILE A 131 6.37 -2.00 20.60
CA ILE A 131 6.90 -3.30 20.15
C ILE A 131 6.50 -4.40 21.13
N SER A 132 6.54 -4.16 22.44
CA SER A 132 6.05 -5.10 23.45
C SER A 132 4.57 -5.42 23.22
N SER A 133 3.73 -4.41 22.99
CA SER A 133 2.30 -4.60 22.74
C SER A 133 1.99 -5.29 21.41
N LEU A 134 2.81 -5.07 20.38
CA LEU A 134 2.68 -5.69 19.06
C LEU A 134 3.18 -7.14 19.03
N SER A 135 4.14 -7.50 19.89
CA SER A 135 4.72 -8.86 19.91
C SER A 135 3.73 -9.97 20.30
N ARG A 136 2.56 -9.61 20.85
CA ARG A 136 1.49 -10.57 21.17
C ARG A 136 0.74 -11.12 19.95
N TYR A 137 0.85 -10.47 18.78
CA TYR A 137 0.13 -10.85 17.57
C TYR A 137 0.98 -11.77 16.70
N LYS A 138 0.57 -13.04 16.57
CA LYS A 138 1.34 -14.07 15.86
C LYS A 138 1.41 -13.83 14.35
N ASP A 139 0.29 -13.43 13.74
CA ASP A 139 0.16 -13.24 12.29
C ASP A 139 0.26 -11.76 11.89
N LEU A 140 1.06 -10.99 12.65
CA LEU A 140 1.37 -9.60 12.35
C LEU A 140 2.63 -9.50 11.50
N THR A 141 2.56 -8.74 10.42
CA THR A 141 3.74 -8.23 9.70
C THR A 141 3.73 -6.70 9.69
N LEU A 142 4.84 -6.09 10.06
CA LEU A 142 5.02 -4.64 9.92
C LEU A 142 5.52 -4.30 8.51
N ARG A 143 5.10 -3.15 8.00
CA ARG A 143 5.70 -2.51 6.83
C ARG A 143 6.22 -1.14 7.24
N LEU A 144 7.53 -1.06 7.41
CA LEU A 144 8.20 0.16 7.81
C LEU A 144 8.58 0.97 6.59
N SER A 145 8.29 2.27 6.65
CA SER A 145 8.51 3.14 5.51
C SER A 145 9.86 3.85 5.65
N ILE A 146 10.87 3.43 4.88
CA ILE A 146 12.24 3.96 4.93
C ILE A 146 12.66 4.39 3.52
N ASP A 147 12.68 5.69 3.24
CA ASP A 147 12.87 6.19 1.87
C ASP A 147 14.30 6.66 1.52
N GLY A 148 15.28 6.25 2.30
CA GLY A 148 16.67 6.66 2.10
C GLY A 148 17.60 5.82 2.93
N SER A 149 18.82 5.59 2.42
CA SER A 149 19.88 4.87 3.13
C SER A 149 20.62 5.74 4.15
N THR A 150 20.33 7.04 4.19
CA THR A 150 20.91 8.02 5.12
C THR A 150 19.83 8.93 5.71
N GLU A 151 20.19 9.65 6.78
CA GLU A 151 19.32 10.64 7.43
C GLU A 151 18.92 11.74 6.46
N GLU A 152 19.86 12.26 5.66
CA GLU A 152 19.60 13.37 4.73
C GLU A 152 18.56 12.98 3.67
N LEU A 153 18.69 11.79 3.08
CA LEU A 153 17.76 11.30 2.06
C LEU A 153 16.36 11.05 2.65
N HIS A 154 16.31 10.36 3.79
CA HIS A 154 15.05 9.97 4.41
C HIS A 154 14.33 11.18 5.03
N ASP A 155 14.98 11.94 5.90
CA ASP A 155 14.38 13.09 6.56
C ASP A 155 14.09 14.21 5.57
N GLY A 156 14.94 14.39 4.56
CA GLY A 156 14.69 15.31 3.45
C GLY A 156 13.39 14.98 2.72
N LEU A 157 13.08 13.71 2.48
CA LEU A 157 11.84 13.32 1.82
C LEU A 157 10.61 13.32 2.77
N ARG A 158 10.83 12.97 4.05
CA ARG A 158 9.77 12.86 5.08
C ARG A 158 9.45 14.18 5.81
N GLN A 159 10.33 15.17 5.64
CA GLN A 159 10.21 16.55 6.15
C GLN A 159 10.17 16.66 7.68
N VAL A 160 10.77 15.70 8.38
CA VAL A 160 10.88 15.70 9.85
C VAL A 160 12.28 15.24 10.25
N PRO A 161 13.12 16.13 10.81
CA PRO A 161 14.43 15.76 11.33
C PRO A 161 14.36 14.68 12.41
N GLY A 162 15.33 13.76 12.39
CA GLY A 162 15.41 12.59 13.26
C GLY A 162 14.47 11.45 12.89
N SER A 163 13.69 11.55 11.80
CA SER A 163 12.72 10.50 11.43
C SER A 163 13.42 9.20 10.98
N PHE A 164 14.56 9.31 10.31
CA PHE A 164 15.42 8.20 9.93
C PHE A 164 15.92 7.43 11.15
N ALA A 165 16.50 8.14 12.13
CA ALA A 165 17.00 7.52 13.34
C ALA A 165 15.89 6.79 14.12
N ARG A 166 14.67 7.34 14.14
CA ARG A 166 13.51 6.71 14.78
C ARG A 166 13.07 5.44 14.06
N VAL A 167 12.90 5.46 12.74
CA VAL A 167 12.46 4.27 11.99
C VAL A 167 13.52 3.17 11.95
N VAL A 168 14.81 3.53 11.88
CA VAL A 168 15.93 2.58 11.97
C VAL A 168 15.95 1.91 13.34
N ARG A 169 15.76 2.68 14.41
CA ARG A 169 15.61 2.12 15.76
C ARG A 169 14.40 1.20 15.86
N ALA A 170 13.25 1.61 15.33
CA ALA A 170 12.04 0.81 15.31
C ALA A 170 12.25 -0.53 14.59
N ALA A 171 12.92 -0.53 13.43
CA ALA A 171 13.28 -1.75 12.70
C ALA A 171 14.19 -2.67 13.54
N GLY A 172 15.18 -2.09 14.24
CA GLY A 172 16.03 -2.83 15.18
C GLY A 172 15.24 -3.48 16.32
N LEU A 173 14.26 -2.76 16.90
CA LEU A 173 13.37 -3.30 17.92
C LEU A 173 12.48 -4.43 17.38
N CYS A 174 11.95 -4.28 16.16
CA CYS A 174 11.16 -5.34 15.50
C CYS A 174 11.98 -6.61 15.35
N SER A 175 13.20 -6.50 14.82
CA SER A 175 14.14 -7.62 14.71
C SER A 175 14.47 -8.24 16.06
N GLY A 176 14.77 -7.43 17.07
CA GLY A 176 15.07 -7.93 18.43
C GLY A 176 13.90 -8.66 19.08
N ALA A 177 12.66 -8.25 18.78
CA ALA A 177 11.45 -8.90 19.28
C ALA A 177 10.95 -10.05 18.38
N GLY A 178 11.59 -10.32 17.24
CA GLY A 178 11.16 -11.34 16.28
C GLY A 178 9.87 -10.98 15.53
N ILE A 179 9.48 -9.71 15.47
CA ILE A 179 8.32 -9.26 14.69
C ILE A 179 8.77 -9.13 13.23
N PRO A 180 8.18 -9.90 12.28
CA PRO A 180 8.58 -9.82 10.89
C PRO A 180 8.18 -8.46 10.30
N PHE A 181 9.07 -7.87 9.52
CA PHE A 181 8.78 -6.64 8.82
C PHE A 181 9.38 -6.59 7.42
N ASP A 182 8.68 -5.91 6.53
CA ASP A 182 9.19 -5.48 5.24
C ASP A 182 9.51 -3.98 5.28
N ILE A 183 10.40 -3.53 4.39
CA ILE A 183 10.64 -2.10 4.17
C ILE A 183 10.03 -1.70 2.83
N SER A 184 9.27 -0.60 2.81
CA SER A 184 8.87 0.09 1.57
C SER A 184 9.66 1.39 1.45
N THR A 185 10.18 1.62 0.25
CA THR A 185 11.01 2.78 -0.11
C THR A 185 10.45 3.43 -1.36
N CYS A 186 10.08 4.70 -1.28
CA CYS A 186 9.84 5.51 -2.47
C CYS A 186 11.17 5.97 -3.09
N VAL A 187 11.49 5.46 -4.27
CA VAL A 187 12.70 5.83 -5.01
C VAL A 187 12.50 7.18 -5.69
N THR A 188 13.40 8.11 -5.42
CA THR A 188 13.45 9.46 -6.00
C THR A 188 14.72 9.64 -6.83
N PRO A 189 14.84 10.71 -7.64
CA PRO A 189 16.10 11.04 -8.31
C PRO A 189 17.30 11.08 -7.38
N GLU A 190 17.12 11.57 -6.15
CA GLU A 190 18.16 11.71 -5.14
C GLU A 190 18.58 10.35 -4.56
N SER A 191 17.65 9.43 -4.31
CA SER A 191 17.96 8.12 -3.73
C SER A 191 18.38 7.06 -4.76
N LEU A 192 18.18 7.32 -6.05
CA LEU A 192 18.48 6.37 -7.14
C LEU A 192 19.96 5.94 -7.18
N GLY A 193 20.86 6.83 -6.76
CA GLY A 193 22.29 6.54 -6.67
C GLY A 193 22.63 5.48 -5.62
N SER A 194 21.88 5.43 -4.52
CA SER A 194 22.22 4.72 -3.28
C SER A 194 21.37 3.47 -3.00
N LEU A 195 20.83 2.84 -4.06
CA LEU A 195 19.95 1.68 -3.91
C LEU A 195 20.67 0.45 -3.31
N GLU A 196 21.95 0.25 -3.60
CA GLU A 196 22.70 -0.87 -3.04
C GLU A 196 22.90 -0.69 -1.52
N GLU A 197 23.17 0.54 -1.09
CA GLU A 197 23.23 0.93 0.32
C GLU A 197 21.88 0.73 0.99
N MET A 198 20.77 1.05 0.31
CA MET A 198 19.43 0.79 0.82
C MET A 198 19.16 -0.72 1.01
N VAL A 199 19.59 -1.57 0.06
CA VAL A 199 19.50 -3.03 0.20
C VAL A 199 20.31 -3.53 1.39
N ARG A 200 21.55 -3.04 1.54
CA ARG A 200 22.42 -3.41 2.67
C ARG A 200 21.84 -2.95 3.99
N LEU A 201 21.28 -1.74 4.06
CA LEU A 201 20.59 -1.24 5.24
C LEU A 201 19.40 -2.15 5.60
N ALA A 202 18.51 -2.42 4.65
CA ALA A 202 17.34 -3.27 4.87
C ALA A 202 17.72 -4.68 5.36
N GLN A 203 18.71 -5.30 4.73
CA GLN A 203 19.21 -6.61 5.13
C GLN A 203 19.87 -6.56 6.52
N GLY A 204 20.68 -5.53 6.80
CA GLY A 204 21.34 -5.34 8.09
C GLY A 204 20.37 -5.08 9.24
N LEU A 205 19.22 -4.47 8.95
CA LEU A 205 18.14 -4.30 9.92
C LEU A 205 17.34 -5.57 10.17
N GLY A 206 17.50 -6.62 9.36
CA GLY A 206 16.74 -7.87 9.47
C GLY A 206 15.40 -7.87 8.77
N ALA A 207 15.18 -6.97 7.79
CA ALA A 207 13.96 -6.95 7.02
C ALA A 207 13.78 -8.27 6.24
N ARG A 208 12.52 -8.70 6.08
CA ARG A 208 12.15 -9.87 5.27
C ARG A 208 12.17 -9.56 3.77
N GLY A 209 11.99 -8.30 3.39
CA GLY A 209 12.02 -7.85 2.01
C GLY A 209 12.11 -6.33 1.90
N LEU A 210 12.50 -5.85 0.72
CA LEU A 210 12.59 -4.43 0.38
C LEU A 210 11.80 -4.14 -0.89
N GLY A 211 10.78 -3.29 -0.78
CA GLY A 211 10.03 -2.75 -1.90
C GLY A 211 10.66 -1.47 -2.43
N LEU A 212 11.13 -1.50 -3.67
CA LEU A 212 11.58 -0.31 -4.42
C LEU A 212 10.40 0.22 -5.23
N GLU A 213 9.71 1.22 -4.68
CA GLU A 213 8.47 1.76 -5.24
C GLU A 213 8.72 3.11 -5.91
N MET A 214 8.16 3.32 -7.10
CA MET A 214 8.11 4.64 -7.70
C MET A 214 7.08 5.52 -6.99
N VAL A 215 7.37 6.82 -6.92
CA VAL A 215 6.45 7.81 -6.33
C VAL A 215 5.12 7.79 -7.08
N LEU A 216 4.04 7.49 -6.35
CA LEU A 216 2.68 7.65 -6.85
C LEU A 216 2.34 9.15 -6.86
N PHE A 217 2.10 9.70 -8.05
CA PHE A 217 1.68 11.09 -8.23
C PHE A 217 0.23 11.29 -7.79
N SER A 218 0.05 11.39 -6.47
CA SER A 218 -1.22 11.60 -5.81
C SER A 218 -1.02 12.43 -4.54
N GLY A 219 -2.05 13.12 -4.07
CA GLY A 219 -1.98 13.92 -2.85
C GLY A 219 -0.86 14.98 -2.92
N ARG A 220 0.08 14.97 -1.97
CA ARG A 220 1.18 15.96 -1.94
C ARG A 220 2.19 15.76 -3.05
N ALA A 221 2.34 14.54 -3.58
CA ALA A 221 3.30 14.27 -4.65
C ALA A 221 2.97 15.09 -5.92
N VAL A 222 1.69 15.46 -6.13
CA VAL A 222 1.24 16.32 -7.24
C VAL A 222 1.94 17.68 -7.23
N LYS A 223 2.24 18.23 -6.05
CA LYS A 223 2.97 19.50 -5.90
C LYS A 223 4.49 19.34 -5.95
N ASN A 224 4.99 18.11 -5.87
CA ASN A 224 6.40 17.79 -5.75
C ASN A 224 6.86 16.93 -6.93
N ARG A 225 6.56 17.40 -8.15
CA ARG A 225 6.78 16.60 -9.37
C ARG A 225 8.24 16.26 -9.65
N GLN A 226 9.16 17.04 -9.09
CA GLN A 226 10.60 16.79 -9.14
C GLN A 226 11.00 15.47 -8.45
N LEU A 227 10.14 14.88 -7.62
CA LEU A 227 10.41 13.60 -6.95
C LEU A 227 10.27 12.38 -7.87
N ALA A 228 9.69 12.55 -9.05
CA ALA A 228 9.47 11.44 -9.95
C ALA A 228 10.66 11.17 -10.85
N LEU A 229 10.86 9.89 -11.13
CA LEU A 229 11.87 9.44 -12.05
C LEU A 229 11.44 9.75 -13.48
N ASN A 230 12.29 10.45 -14.22
CA ASN A 230 12.14 10.56 -15.68
C ASN A 230 12.40 9.20 -16.35
N ARG A 231 12.18 9.10 -17.67
CA ARG A 231 12.30 7.83 -18.40
C ARG A 231 13.70 7.19 -18.26
N GLU A 232 14.76 7.97 -18.38
CA GLU A 232 16.14 7.47 -18.26
C GLU A 232 16.41 6.94 -16.85
N GLN A 233 15.92 7.64 -15.83
CA GLN A 233 16.02 7.24 -14.43
C GLN A 233 15.19 5.99 -14.12
N GLN A 234 14.02 5.81 -14.74
CA GLN A 234 13.24 4.57 -14.63
C GLN A 234 13.97 3.39 -15.28
N GLU A 235 14.61 3.61 -16.43
CA GLU A 235 15.46 2.58 -17.06
C GLU A 235 16.67 2.24 -16.19
N LEU A 236 17.27 3.23 -15.53
CA LEU A 236 18.36 3.01 -14.59
C LEU A 236 17.90 2.25 -13.32
N LEU A 237 16.74 2.61 -12.75
CA LEU A 237 16.15 1.90 -11.62
C LEU A 237 15.91 0.42 -11.97
N ALA A 238 15.34 0.17 -13.14
CA ALA A 238 15.12 -1.17 -13.68
C ALA A 238 16.42 -1.98 -13.82
N GLN A 239 17.47 -1.38 -14.40
CA GLN A 239 18.78 -2.02 -14.51
C GLN A 239 19.39 -2.33 -13.14
N LYS A 240 19.36 -1.37 -12.21
CA LYS A 240 19.84 -1.55 -10.84
C LYS A 240 19.07 -2.64 -10.11
N TYR A 241 17.74 -2.67 -10.24
CA TYR A 241 16.90 -3.70 -9.65
C TYR A 241 17.32 -5.10 -10.14
N VAL A 242 17.48 -5.31 -11.45
CA VAL A 242 17.93 -6.60 -12.00
C VAL A 242 19.32 -6.97 -11.50
N ALA A 243 20.26 -6.02 -11.45
CA ALA A 243 21.61 -6.27 -10.97
C ALA A 243 21.69 -6.61 -9.47
N LEU A 244 20.79 -6.05 -8.66
CA LEU A 244 20.73 -6.28 -7.22
C LEU A 244 19.91 -7.54 -6.88
N LYS A 245 18.93 -7.89 -7.72
CA LYS A 245 18.09 -9.08 -7.55
C LYS A 245 18.94 -10.35 -7.65
N GLY A 246 18.99 -11.12 -6.56
CA GLY A 246 19.78 -12.35 -6.47
C GLY A 246 21.26 -12.13 -6.08
N LYS A 247 21.75 -10.88 -6.06
CA LYS A 247 23.05 -10.54 -5.44
C LYS A 247 22.99 -10.62 -3.91
N TYR A 248 21.81 -10.35 -3.34
CA TYR A 248 21.53 -10.39 -1.91
C TYR A 248 20.49 -11.47 -1.61
N SER A 249 20.52 -12.00 -0.38
CA SER A 249 19.50 -12.95 0.10
C SER A 249 18.16 -12.26 0.38
N LEU A 250 18.16 -10.93 0.51
CA LEU A 250 16.95 -10.13 0.71
C LEU A 250 16.08 -10.12 -0.56
N PRO A 251 14.83 -10.59 -0.50
CA PRO A 251 13.85 -10.41 -1.56
C PRO A 251 13.65 -8.93 -1.90
N LEU A 252 13.75 -8.61 -3.20
CA LEU A 252 13.50 -7.27 -3.72
C LEU A 252 12.18 -7.24 -4.50
N GLY A 253 11.32 -6.28 -4.16
CA GLY A 253 10.14 -5.93 -4.93
C GLY A 253 10.42 -4.71 -5.82
N TYR A 254 9.82 -4.71 -7.01
CA TYR A 254 9.80 -3.57 -7.92
C TYR A 254 8.37 -3.07 -8.05
N GLY A 255 8.11 -1.85 -7.60
CA GLY A 255 6.78 -1.26 -7.56
C GLY A 255 6.67 -0.05 -8.48
N THR A 256 5.64 0.00 -9.31
CA THR A 256 5.43 1.09 -10.27
C THR A 256 4.52 2.21 -9.77
N GLY A 257 4.06 2.15 -8.50
CA GLY A 257 3.00 3.02 -7.96
C GLY A 257 1.59 2.71 -8.52
N TYR A 258 1.52 2.04 -9.67
CA TYR A 258 0.30 1.69 -10.41
C TYR A 258 0.03 0.19 -10.47
N TYR A 259 0.63 -0.59 -9.58
CA TYR A 259 0.56 -2.04 -9.62
C TYR A 259 -0.89 -2.57 -9.72
N ALA A 260 -1.85 -2.03 -8.98
CA ALA A 260 -3.27 -2.45 -9.07
C ALA A 260 -3.90 -2.16 -10.44
N VAL A 261 -3.55 -1.02 -11.06
CA VAL A 261 -3.97 -0.63 -12.42
C VAL A 261 -3.33 -1.55 -13.46
N GLN A 262 -2.04 -1.84 -13.31
CA GLN A 262 -1.30 -2.75 -14.19
C GLN A 262 -1.77 -4.20 -14.05
N TYR A 263 -2.09 -4.63 -12.83
CA TYR A 263 -2.70 -5.93 -12.53
C TYR A 263 -4.06 -6.06 -13.20
N HIS A 264 -4.86 -4.98 -13.20
CA HIS A 264 -6.14 -4.95 -13.90
C HIS A 264 -6.00 -4.97 -15.42
N LEU A 265 -5.10 -4.16 -15.98
CA LEU A 265 -4.75 -4.19 -17.40
C LEU A 265 -4.21 -5.58 -17.82
N SER A 266 -3.69 -6.36 -16.88
CA SER A 266 -3.27 -7.77 -17.08
C SER A 266 -4.41 -8.78 -16.96
N GLY A 267 -5.68 -8.33 -16.93
CA GLY A 267 -6.87 -9.19 -16.99
C GLY A 267 -7.37 -9.71 -15.64
N HIS A 268 -6.90 -9.18 -14.51
CA HIS A 268 -7.30 -9.64 -13.18
C HIS A 268 -7.97 -8.50 -12.39
N PRO A 269 -9.24 -8.64 -11.95
CA PRO A 269 -9.83 -7.65 -11.03
C PRO A 269 -8.95 -7.51 -9.79
N CYS A 270 -8.60 -6.29 -9.40
CA CYS A 270 -8.00 -6.07 -8.08
C CYS A 270 -9.04 -6.51 -7.06
N LYS A 271 -8.65 -7.44 -6.19
CA LYS A 271 -9.56 -8.05 -5.22
C LYS A 271 -9.47 -7.40 -3.84
N ASN A 272 -8.85 -6.23 -3.77
CA ASN A 272 -8.72 -5.47 -2.54
C ASN A 272 -9.60 -4.23 -2.58
N LEU A 273 -10.00 -3.75 -1.40
CA LEU A 273 -10.66 -2.46 -1.22
C LEU A 273 -9.87 -1.59 -0.27
N VAL A 274 -10.05 -0.28 -0.37
CA VAL A 274 -9.55 0.69 0.61
C VAL A 274 -10.75 1.35 1.27
N ILE A 275 -10.77 1.42 2.61
CA ILE A 275 -11.77 2.17 3.37
C ILE A 275 -11.08 3.37 3.98
N ARG A 276 -11.59 4.56 3.66
CA ARG A 276 -11.04 5.83 4.09
C ARG A 276 -11.54 6.25 5.48
N PRO A 277 -10.88 7.20 6.15
CA PRO A 277 -11.31 7.70 7.47
C PRO A 277 -12.65 8.43 7.46
N ASP A 278 -13.19 8.75 6.28
CA ASP A 278 -14.52 9.33 6.08
C ASP A 278 -15.61 8.28 5.76
N GLY A 279 -15.21 7.01 5.67
CA GLY A 279 -16.06 5.87 5.34
C GLY A 279 -16.18 5.58 3.85
N ASP A 280 -15.59 6.39 2.97
CA ASP A 280 -15.62 6.09 1.53
C ASP A 280 -14.82 4.82 1.22
N VAL A 281 -15.42 3.96 0.40
CA VAL A 281 -14.81 2.70 -0.05
C VAL A 281 -14.30 2.88 -1.46
N ARG A 282 -13.00 2.72 -1.67
CA ARG A 282 -12.31 2.85 -2.96
C ARG A 282 -11.82 1.53 -3.51
N LEU A 283 -11.69 1.46 -4.83
CA LEU A 283 -11.12 0.30 -5.53
C LEU A 283 -9.63 0.10 -5.26
N THR A 284 -8.89 1.19 -5.06
CA THR A 284 -7.45 1.20 -4.76
C THR A 284 -7.05 2.62 -4.34
N CYS A 285 -5.93 2.76 -3.63
CA CYS A 285 -5.32 4.05 -3.31
C CYS A 285 -4.86 4.81 -4.57
N SER A 286 -4.56 4.09 -5.66
CA SER A 286 -4.00 4.65 -6.89
C SER A 286 -5.03 5.16 -7.91
N ALA A 287 -6.33 4.98 -7.66
CA ALA A 287 -7.38 5.35 -8.61
C ALA A 287 -8.54 6.07 -7.89
N PRO A 288 -9.10 7.15 -8.47
CA PRO A 288 -10.02 8.06 -7.79
C PRO A 288 -11.47 7.54 -7.77
N PHE A 289 -11.69 6.23 -7.62
CA PHE A 289 -13.04 5.64 -7.72
C PHE A 289 -13.57 5.19 -6.38
N ILE A 290 -14.72 5.74 -5.99
CA ILE A 290 -15.49 5.34 -4.81
C ILE A 290 -16.63 4.44 -5.26
N VAL A 291 -16.78 3.30 -4.59
CA VAL A 291 -17.82 2.29 -4.86
C VAL A 291 -18.87 2.18 -3.76
N GLY A 292 -18.74 2.95 -2.68
CA GLY A 292 -19.71 2.95 -1.59
C GLY A 292 -19.21 3.69 -0.36
N ASN A 293 -20.00 3.67 0.71
CA ASN A 293 -19.63 4.25 2.00
C ASN A 293 -20.13 3.36 3.15
N VAL A 294 -19.22 2.98 4.06
CA VAL A 294 -19.49 2.03 5.17
C VAL A 294 -20.35 2.57 6.31
N GLN A 295 -20.72 3.85 6.26
CA GLN A 295 -21.74 4.41 7.16
C GLN A 295 -23.16 4.16 6.63
N ARG A 296 -23.30 3.70 5.37
CA ARG A 296 -24.61 3.51 4.71
C ARG A 296 -24.89 2.07 4.34
N GLU A 297 -23.86 1.33 3.95
CA GLU A 297 -23.97 -0.05 3.48
C GLU A 297 -22.84 -0.89 4.10
N SER A 298 -23.08 -2.19 4.31
CA SER A 298 -22.01 -3.11 4.76
C SER A 298 -20.94 -3.28 3.68
N ILE A 299 -19.70 -3.62 4.07
CA ILE A 299 -18.62 -3.90 3.09
C ILE A 299 -19.02 -5.03 2.14
N ALA A 300 -19.68 -6.07 2.67
CA ALA A 300 -20.14 -7.21 1.89
C ALA A 300 -21.15 -6.78 0.81
N ASP A 301 -22.09 -5.89 1.15
CA ASP A 301 -23.04 -5.34 0.19
C ASP A 301 -22.36 -4.49 -0.87
N ILE A 302 -21.46 -3.58 -0.46
CA ILE A 302 -20.69 -2.74 -1.38
C ILE A 302 -19.91 -3.61 -2.37
N TRP A 303 -19.27 -4.68 -1.88
CA TRP A 303 -18.52 -5.62 -2.70
C TRP A 303 -19.42 -6.32 -3.72
N ARG A 304 -20.50 -6.98 -3.26
CA ARG A 304 -21.36 -7.81 -4.09
C ARG A 304 -22.15 -7.00 -5.12
N LYS A 305 -22.64 -5.82 -4.74
CA LYS A 305 -23.48 -4.98 -5.61
C LYS A 305 -22.67 -4.15 -6.60
N LYS A 306 -21.49 -3.67 -6.20
CA LYS A 306 -20.73 -2.65 -6.95
C LYS A 306 -19.28 -3.07 -7.20
N ALA A 307 -18.50 -3.33 -6.15
CA ALA A 307 -17.05 -3.40 -6.30
C ALA A 307 -16.56 -4.58 -7.14
N VAL A 308 -17.25 -5.73 -7.08
CA VAL A 308 -16.87 -6.94 -7.84
C VAL A 308 -16.93 -6.73 -9.36
N THR A 309 -17.80 -5.84 -9.85
CA THR A 309 -17.94 -5.49 -11.28
C THR A 309 -17.37 -4.12 -11.63
N ALA A 310 -17.08 -3.27 -10.65
CA ALA A 310 -16.68 -1.87 -10.85
C ALA A 310 -15.45 -1.70 -11.75
N TRP A 311 -14.51 -2.65 -11.74
CA TRP A 311 -13.36 -2.60 -12.65
C TRP A 311 -13.72 -2.70 -14.14
N ARG A 312 -14.89 -3.25 -14.47
CA ARG A 312 -15.44 -3.30 -15.83
C ARG A 312 -16.29 -2.07 -16.18
N HIS A 313 -16.46 -1.15 -15.24
CA HIS A 313 -17.26 0.06 -15.46
C HIS A 313 -16.59 0.94 -16.54
N PRO A 314 -17.34 1.51 -17.51
CA PRO A 314 -16.76 2.26 -18.61
C PRO A 314 -15.85 3.42 -18.19
N GLN A 315 -16.13 4.08 -17.07
CA GLN A 315 -15.26 5.15 -16.54
C GLN A 315 -13.95 4.60 -15.98
N VAL A 316 -13.98 3.42 -15.35
CA VAL A 316 -12.76 2.78 -14.84
C VAL A 316 -11.91 2.30 -16.00
N VAL A 317 -12.50 1.65 -17.00
CA VAL A 317 -11.79 1.23 -18.22
C VAL A 317 -11.13 2.43 -18.91
N ARG A 318 -11.88 3.54 -19.09
CA ARG A 318 -11.33 4.75 -19.69
C ARG A 318 -10.18 5.36 -18.88
N PHE A 319 -10.24 5.29 -17.56
CA PHE A 319 -9.11 5.67 -16.68
C PHE A 319 -7.90 4.79 -16.90
N LEU A 320 -8.09 3.47 -16.95
CA LEU A 320 -6.99 2.52 -17.15
C LEU A 320 -6.30 2.69 -18.51
N GLU A 321 -7.08 3.00 -19.55
CA GLU A 321 -6.57 3.24 -20.91
C GLU A 321 -5.89 4.62 -21.06
N GLY A 322 -6.34 5.61 -20.28
CA GLY A 322 -5.93 7.01 -20.44
C GLY A 322 -4.96 7.54 -19.39
N VAL A 323 -4.69 6.80 -18.31
CA VAL A 323 -3.79 7.27 -17.24
C VAL A 323 -2.34 7.25 -17.71
N ASP A 324 -1.66 8.39 -17.57
CA ASP A 324 -0.23 8.46 -17.81
C ASP A 324 0.52 7.68 -16.72
N GLN A 325 1.24 6.65 -17.12
CA GLN A 325 1.95 5.76 -16.20
C GLN A 325 3.17 6.40 -15.54
N VAL A 326 3.64 7.54 -16.06
CA VAL A 326 4.71 8.33 -15.49
C VAL A 326 4.12 9.39 -14.58
N THR A 327 3.13 10.17 -15.03
CA THR A 327 2.64 11.34 -14.30
C THR A 327 1.43 11.10 -13.42
N ALA A 328 0.80 9.92 -13.48
CA ALA A 328 -0.50 9.63 -12.86
C ALA A 328 -1.69 10.42 -13.38
N GLU A 329 -1.48 11.34 -14.31
CA GLU A 329 -2.54 12.24 -14.74
C GLU A 329 -3.52 11.48 -15.63
N TYR A 330 -4.80 11.68 -15.36
CA TYR A 330 -5.89 11.17 -16.17
C TYR A 330 -6.89 12.29 -16.40
N ASP A 331 -7.16 12.64 -17.66
CA ASP A 331 -8.15 13.66 -18.03
C ASP A 331 -7.92 15.01 -17.30
N GLY A 332 -6.64 15.38 -17.12
CA GLY A 332 -6.24 16.58 -16.39
C GLY A 332 -6.51 16.54 -14.87
N ARG A 333 -6.90 15.39 -14.32
CA ARG A 333 -7.15 15.17 -12.90
C ARG A 333 -5.96 14.53 -12.20
N ALA A 334 -5.81 14.88 -10.93
CA ALA A 334 -4.84 14.33 -10.01
C ALA A 334 -5.54 13.64 -8.82
N ASN A 335 -5.18 12.38 -8.60
CA ASN A 335 -5.76 11.56 -7.53
C ASN A 335 -5.47 12.13 -6.13
N HIS A 336 -6.44 12.08 -5.21
CA HIS A 336 -6.41 12.72 -3.86
C HIS A 336 -6.22 14.25 -3.86
N TRP A 337 -6.23 14.89 -5.03
CA TRP A 337 -6.20 16.34 -5.21
C TRP A 337 -7.54 16.85 -5.75
N ASP A 338 -8.03 16.23 -6.82
CA ASP A 338 -9.37 16.46 -7.35
C ASP A 338 -10.43 15.61 -6.64
N LYS A 339 -11.71 15.94 -6.87
CA LYS A 339 -12.83 15.16 -6.34
C LYS A 339 -12.83 13.75 -6.93
N ASP A 340 -12.97 12.77 -6.04
CA ASP A 340 -13.17 11.37 -6.40
C ASP A 340 -14.43 11.20 -7.27
N ILE A 341 -14.42 10.15 -8.08
CA ILE A 341 -15.47 9.74 -9.00
C ILE A 341 -16.31 8.67 -8.29
N LEU A 342 -17.60 8.93 -8.14
CA LEU A 342 -18.55 7.97 -7.59
C LEU A 342 -18.99 7.00 -8.70
N LEU A 343 -18.96 5.70 -8.41
CA LEU A 343 -19.41 4.62 -9.30
C LEU A 343 -20.77 4.05 -8.90
#